data_AF-A0A0L6V0V9-F1
#
_entry.id   AF-A0A0L6V0V9-F1
#
_cell.length_a   1.000
_cell.length_b   1.000
_cell.length_c   1.000
_cell.angle_alpha   90.00
_cell.angle_beta   90.00
_cell.angle_gamma   90.00
#
_symmetry.space_group_name_H-M   'P 1'
#
loop_
_entity.id
_entity.type
_entity.pdbx_description
1 polymer ?
#
loop_
_entity_poly.entity_id
_entity_poly.type
_entity_poly.pdbx_seq_one_letter_code
_entity_poly.pdbx_strand_id
1 'polypeptide(L)' 'MSDIAGNNNHSTAETASVIMDKINTTILKTAIEAIPLLTQDNYTLWKNRVKNMLDLQELLEPLVSPT' A
#
# COMPACT_ATOMS: atom_id res chain seq x y z
N MET A 1 -16.45 53.89 -10.28
CA MET A 1 -16.71 52.62 -9.57
C MET A 1 -16.29 51.53 -10.52
N SER A 2 -15.10 50.97 -10.35
CA SER A 2 -14.62 49.87 -11.17
C SER A 2 -14.71 48.63 -10.29
N ASP A 3 -15.70 47.79 -10.58
CA ASP A 3 -15.87 46.51 -9.91
C ASP A 3 -14.67 45.63 -10.26
N ILE A 4 -13.90 45.27 -9.23
CA ILE A 4 -12.86 44.26 -9.29
C ILE A 4 -13.59 42.92 -9.47
N ALA A 5 -13.71 42.48 -10.72
CA ALA A 5 -14.06 41.10 -11.02
C ALA A 5 -12.90 40.22 -10.53
N GLY A 6 -13.07 39.65 -9.35
CA GLY A 6 -12.17 38.63 -8.81
C GLY A 6 -12.01 37.52 -9.84
N ASN A 7 -10.76 37.23 -10.20
CA ASN A 7 -10.40 36.16 -11.10
C ASN A 7 -10.36 34.84 -10.30
N ASN A 8 -11.53 34.25 -10.04
CA ASN A 8 -11.64 32.91 -9.45
C ASN A 8 -11.42 31.82 -10.51
N ASN A 9 -10.21 31.81 -11.08
CA ASN A 9 -9.69 30.74 -11.92
C ASN A 9 -8.76 29.82 -11.10
N HIS A 10 -9.18 29.42 -9.89
CA HIS A 10 -8.58 28.24 -9.26
C HIS A 10 -8.94 27.05 -10.15
N SER A 11 -7.94 26.60 -10.91
CA SER A 11 -8.11 25.78 -12.10
C SER A 11 -8.83 24.47 -11.76
N THR A 12 -9.89 24.14 -12.49
CA THR A 12 -10.60 22.86 -12.38
C THR A 12 -9.64 21.66 -12.45
N ALA A 13 -8.51 21.81 -13.14
CA ALA A 13 -7.44 20.81 -13.21
C ALA A 13 -6.70 20.62 -11.88
N GLU A 14 -6.45 21.70 -11.11
CA GLU A 14 -5.81 21.63 -9.79
C GLU A 14 -6.74 20.92 -8.78
N THR A 15 -8.04 21.20 -8.86
CA THR A 15 -9.04 20.49 -8.05
C THR A 15 -9.12 19.01 -8.39
N ALA A 16 -9.08 18.64 -9.68
CA ALA A 16 -9.05 17.25 -10.11
C ALA A 16 -7.77 16.51 -9.65
N SER A 17 -6.61 17.18 -9.69
CA SER A 17 -5.35 16.63 -9.17
C SER A 17 -5.46 16.32 -7.67
N VAL A 18 -5.95 17.27 -6.88
CA VAL A 18 -6.13 17.08 -5.42
C VAL A 18 -7.09 15.93 -5.11
N ILE A 19 -8.15 15.75 -5.91
CA ILE A 19 -9.08 14.63 -5.76
C ILE A 19 -8.37 13.30 -6.06
N MET A 20 -7.60 13.22 -7.14
CA MET A 20 -6.85 12.01 -7.49
C MET A 20 -5.81 11.65 -6.43
N ASP A 21 -5.09 12.63 -5.88
CA ASP A 21 -4.10 12.40 -4.82
C ASP A 21 -4.76 11.85 -3.54
N LYS A 22 -5.96 12.32 -3.21
CA LYS A 22 -6.76 11.79 -2.09
C LYS A 22 -7.25 10.37 -2.35
N ILE A 23 -7.70 10.07 -3.56
CA ILE A 23 -8.12 8.71 -3.96
C ILE A 23 -6.93 7.76 -3.85
N ASN A 24 -5.78 8.12 -4.43
CA ASN A 24 -4.56 7.33 -4.38
C ASN A 24 -4.14 7.04 -2.93
N THR A 25 -4.14 8.07 -2.08
CA THR A 25 -3.83 7.94 -0.64
C THR A 25 -4.82 7.00 0.06
N THR A 26 -6.10 7.11 -0.25
CA THR A 26 -7.15 6.27 0.36
C THR A 26 -6.99 4.82 -0.06
N ILE A 27 -6.75 4.55 -1.35
CA ILE A 27 -6.49 3.19 -1.86
C ILE A 27 -5.28 2.59 -1.16
N LEU A 28 -4.18 3.34 -1.04
CA LEU A 28 -2.97 2.88 -0.38
C LEU A 28 -3.22 2.56 1.10
N LYS A 29 -3.93 3.44 1.80
CA LYS A 29 -4.31 3.22 3.20
C LYS A 29 -5.17 1.97 3.37
N THR A 30 -6.23 1.82 2.57
CA THR A 30 -7.10 0.65 2.60
C THR A 30 -6.34 -0.63 2.24
N ALA A 31 -5.44 -0.59 1.27
CA ALA A 31 -4.62 -1.74 0.90
C ALA A 31 -3.70 -2.18 2.06
N ILE A 32 -3.09 -1.23 2.78
CA ILE A 32 -2.26 -1.51 3.95
C ILE A 32 -3.11 -2.10 5.08
N GLU A 33 -4.27 -1.51 5.38
CA GLU A 33 -5.18 -1.99 6.42
C GLU A 33 -5.76 -3.39 6.11
N ALA A 34 -5.89 -3.74 4.83
CA ALA A 34 -6.36 -5.06 4.41
C ALA A 34 -5.30 -6.16 4.52
N ILE A 35 -4.02 -5.83 4.76
CA ILE A 35 -2.97 -6.84 4.97
C ILE A 35 -3.33 -7.63 6.25
N PRO A 36 -3.55 -8.95 6.17
CA PRO A 36 -3.88 -9.74 7.34
C PRO A 36 -2.76 -9.66 8.37
N LEU A 37 -3.09 -9.25 9.59
CA LEU A 37 -2.16 -9.31 10.70
C LEU A 37 -1.82 -10.76 11.01
N LEU A 38 -0.55 -11.03 11.31
CA LEU A 38 -0.13 -12.35 11.76
C LEU A 38 -0.73 -12.61 13.15
N THR A 39 -1.52 -13.67 13.25
CA THR A 39 -2.19 -14.12 14.46
C THR A 39 -1.87 -15.60 14.66
N GLN A 40 -2.22 -16.14 15.83
CA GLN A 40 -2.04 -17.57 16.08
C GLN A 40 -2.82 -18.43 15.07
N ASP A 41 -4.01 -17.98 14.66
CA ASP A 41 -4.90 -18.72 13.77
C ASP A 41 -4.37 -18.81 12.33
N ASN A 42 -3.68 -17.78 11.84
CA ASN A 42 -3.13 -17.76 10.47
C ASN A 42 -1.62 -18.06 10.40
N TYR A 43 -0.95 -18.23 11.54
CA TYR A 43 0.49 -18.46 11.63
C TYR A 43 0.95 -19.67 10.81
N THR A 44 0.28 -20.82 10.97
CA THR A 44 0.68 -22.06 10.27
C THR A 44 0.62 -21.90 8.75
N LEU A 45 -0.43 -21.26 8.23
CA LEU A 45 -0.56 -21.00 6.80
C LEU A 45 0.53 -20.04 6.31
N TRP A 46 0.76 -18.94 7.03
CA TRP A 46 1.81 -17.98 6.72
C TRP A 46 3.19 -18.64 6.72
N LYS A 47 3.52 -19.42 7.75
CA LYS A 47 4.79 -20.14 7.88
C LYS A 47 5.03 -21.07 6.69
N ASN A 48 4.02 -21.83 6.29
CA ASN A 48 4.13 -22.73 5.15
C ASN A 48 4.38 -21.97 3.84
N ARG A 49 3.70 -20.84 3.63
CA ARG A 49 3.94 -19.99 2.44
C ARG A 49 5.36 -19.42 2.43
N VAL A 50 5.86 -18.95 3.57
CA VAL A 50 7.24 -18.44 3.68
C VAL A 50 8.25 -19.55 3.41
N LYS A 51 8.07 -20.74 4.01
CA LYS A 51 8.94 -21.89 3.75
C LYS A 51 8.98 -22.25 2.26
N ASN A 52 7.81 -22.35 1.61
CA ASN A 52 7.74 -22.68 0.18
C ASN A 52 8.41 -21.61 -0.68
N MET A 53 8.25 -20.32 -0.34
CA MET A 53 8.91 -19.23 -1.05
C MET A 53 10.44 -19.33 -0.94
N LEU A 54 10.97 -19.61 0.25
CA LEU A 54 12.40 -19.78 0.48
C LEU A 54 12.95 -21.02 -0.23
N ASP A 55 12.18 -22.11 -0.25
CA ASP A 55 12.55 -23.36 -0.92
C ASP A 55 12.64 -23.16 -2.44
N LEU A 56 11.65 -22.49 -3.05
CA LEU A 56 11.67 -22.14 -4.48
C LEU A 56 12.84 -21.23 -4.87
N GLN A 57 13.40 -20.50 -3.90
CA GLN A 57 14.57 -19.65 -4.11
C GLN A 57 15.88 -20.34 -3.73
N GLU A 58 15.84 -21.62 -3.33
CA GLU A 58 16.99 -22.39 -2.82
C GLU A 58 17.66 -21.75 -1.59
N LEU A 59 16.91 -20.93 -0.85
CA LEU A 59 17.39 -20.20 0.33
C LEU A 59 17.06 -20.92 1.64
N LEU A 60 16.10 -21.85 1.63
CA LEU A 60 15.64 -22.48 2.87
C LEU A 60 16.75 -23.22 3.59
N GLU A 61 17.44 -24.15 2.92
CA GLU A 61 18.54 -24.95 3.48
C GLU A 61 19.71 -24.08 4.01
N PRO A 62 20.28 -23.15 3.21
CA PRO A 62 21.34 -22.26 3.69
C PRO A 62 21.00 -21.45 4.95
N LEU A 63 19.72 -21.10 5.14
CA LEU A 63 19.26 -20.30 6.27
C LEU A 63 18.96 -21.11 7.53
N VAL A 64 18.69 -22.42 7.39
CA VAL A 64 18.33 -23.29 8.53
C VAL A 64 19.44 -24.25 8.94
N SER A 65 20.48 -24.40 8.11
CA SER A 65 21.65 -25.20 8.46
C SER A 65 22.48 -24.52 9.56
N PRO A 66 22.92 -25.24 10.61
CA PRO A 66 23.86 -24.71 11.60
C PRO A 66 25.16 -24.27 10.93
N THR A 67 25.69 -23.12 11.36
CA THR A 67 27.02 -22.62 10.94
C THR A 67 28.14 -23.34 11.66
#